data_AF-A0AAZ1Y0A3-F1
#
_entry.id   AF-A0AAZ1Y0A3-F1
#
_cell.length_a   1.000
_cell.length_b   1.000
_cell.length_c   1.000
_cell.angle_alpha   90.00
_cell.angle_beta   90.00
_cell.angle_gamma   90.00
#
_symmetry.space_group_name_H-M   'P 1'
#
loop_
_entity.id
_entity.type
_entity.pdbx_description
1 polymer ?
#
loop_
_entity_poly.entity_id
_entity_poly.type
_entity_poly.pdbx_seq_one_letter_code
_entity_poly.pdbx_strand_id
1 'polypeptide(L)'
;MSCNSSVIRLCASSVGQAPQAPVHLMPCEIEHNGPAQVNQYFTATTKDQKQDKSVSFRGRGLKGQKISCPQGYTGLVLKEINKPGSDQEDRTVKVSSVFDKMTYWNLETPPNSDDTIVMAMDWPDLAEAIHAPVED
;
A
#
# COMPACT_ATOMS: atom_id res chain seq x y z
N MET A 1 2.23 -21.40 -32.30
CA MET A 1 1.43 -20.17 -32.13
C MET A 1 2.09 -19.38 -31.02
N SER A 2 2.68 -18.22 -31.34
CA SER A 2 3.31 -17.35 -30.34
C SER A 2 2.21 -16.69 -29.51
N CYS A 3 2.15 -16.96 -28.22
CA CYS A 3 1.34 -16.18 -27.30
C CYS A 3 1.97 -14.78 -27.22
N ASN A 4 1.36 -13.80 -27.89
CA ASN A 4 1.68 -12.39 -27.66
C ASN A 4 1.12 -11.98 -26.30
N SER A 5 1.81 -12.36 -25.23
CA SER A 5 1.51 -11.88 -23.88
C SER A 5 2.17 -10.52 -23.70
N SER A 6 1.38 -9.47 -23.48
CA SER A 6 1.88 -8.14 -23.14
C SER A 6 2.65 -8.19 -21.82
N VAL A 7 3.78 -7.48 -21.74
CA VAL A 7 4.63 -7.44 -20.55
C VAL A 7 4.49 -6.08 -19.86
N ILE A 8 4.42 -6.09 -18.52
CA ILE A 8 4.53 -4.87 -17.70
C ILE A 8 5.96 -4.73 -17.21
N ARG A 9 6.65 -3.67 -17.65
CA ARG A 9 8.03 -3.35 -17.24
C ARG A 9 8.02 -2.33 -16.11
N LEU A 10 8.70 -2.66 -15.02
CA LEU A 10 8.92 -1.75 -13.90
C LEU A 10 10.22 -0.96 -14.11
N CYS A 11 10.11 0.37 -14.17
CA CYS A 11 11.26 1.26 -14.07
C CYS A 11 11.60 1.50 -12.59
N ALA A 12 12.47 0.65 -12.04
CA ALA A 12 12.86 0.67 -10.63
C ALA A 12 14.02 1.61 -10.30
N SER A 13 14.61 2.29 -11.29
CA SER A 13 15.78 3.16 -11.10
C SER A 13 15.53 4.31 -10.12
N SER A 14 14.29 4.71 -9.89
CA SER A 14 13.91 5.78 -8.98
C SER A 14 13.62 5.34 -7.54
N VAL A 15 13.65 4.05 -7.19
CA VAL A 15 13.28 3.57 -5.83
C VAL A 15 14.05 4.31 -4.72
N GLY A 16 15.38 4.40 -4.85
CA GLY A 16 16.24 5.05 -3.84
C GLY A 16 16.12 6.57 -3.76
N GLN A 17 15.47 7.21 -4.74
CA GLN A 17 15.29 8.67 -4.82
C GLN A 17 13.81 9.09 -4.69
N ALA A 18 12.89 8.12 -4.65
CA ALA A 18 11.47 8.37 -4.60
C ALA A 18 11.07 8.97 -3.24
N PRO A 19 10.11 9.91 -3.23
CA PRO A 19 9.65 10.51 -1.98
C PRO A 19 8.91 9.48 -1.11
N GLN A 20 9.02 9.65 0.20
CA GLN A 20 8.21 8.91 1.17
C GLN A 20 6.77 9.43 1.16
N ALA A 21 5.80 8.52 1.07
CA ALA A 21 4.38 8.86 1.05
C ALA A 21 3.65 8.34 2.30
N PRO A 22 2.82 9.16 2.96
CA PRO A 22 1.88 8.65 3.96
C PRO A 22 0.77 7.85 3.27
N VAL A 23 0.60 6.60 3.70
CA VAL A 23 -0.42 5.68 3.15
C VAL A 23 -1.46 5.35 4.22
N HIS A 24 -2.73 5.37 3.83
CA HIS A 24 -3.87 5.05 4.69
C HIS A 24 -4.74 3.98 4.02
N LEU A 25 -4.97 2.86 4.70
CA LEU A 25 -5.95 1.85 4.31
C LEU A 25 -7.24 2.12 5.07
N MET A 26 -8.30 2.48 4.33
CA MET A 26 -9.59 2.89 4.89
C MET A 26 -10.57 1.71 4.98
N PRO A 27 -11.46 1.65 5.98
CA PRO A 27 -12.47 0.59 6.10
C PRO A 27 -13.73 0.92 5.28
N CYS A 28 -13.54 1.50 4.10
CA CYS A 28 -14.61 1.92 3.19
C CYS A 28 -14.09 2.08 1.77
N GLU A 29 -14.99 1.91 0.81
CA GLU A 29 -14.74 2.22 -0.59
C GLU A 29 -14.99 3.72 -0.87
N ILE A 30 -14.11 4.31 -1.66
CA ILE A 30 -14.24 5.69 -2.14
C ILE A 30 -14.25 5.62 -3.67
N GLU A 31 -15.41 5.88 -4.28
CA GLU A 31 -15.57 5.79 -5.74
C GLU A 31 -14.70 6.81 -6.51
N HIS A 32 -14.36 7.93 -5.87
CA HIS A 32 -13.52 8.95 -6.49
C HIS A 32 -12.05 8.52 -6.49
N ASN A 33 -11.47 8.40 -7.69
CA ASN A 33 -10.04 8.19 -7.91
C ASN A 33 -9.39 9.48 -8.44
N GLY A 34 -8.72 10.22 -7.56
CA GLY A 34 -8.10 11.49 -7.90
C GLY A 34 -7.50 12.22 -6.69
N PRO A 35 -7.00 13.45 -6.88
CA PRO A 35 -6.45 14.26 -5.80
C PRO A 35 -7.49 14.55 -4.71
N ALA A 36 -7.08 14.49 -3.45
CA ALA A 36 -7.90 14.83 -2.29
C ALA A 36 -7.10 15.70 -1.30
N GLN A 37 -7.80 16.60 -0.60
CA GLN A 37 -7.21 17.48 0.41
C GLN A 37 -6.99 16.76 1.76
N VAL A 38 -6.27 15.63 1.73
CA VAL A 38 -6.08 14.73 2.88
C VAL A 38 -5.44 15.46 4.05
N ASN A 39 -4.41 16.28 3.80
CA ASN A 39 -3.71 17.01 4.85
C ASN A 39 -4.61 18.01 5.59
N GLN A 40 -5.51 18.67 4.85
CA GLN A 40 -6.40 19.69 5.40
C GLN A 40 -7.51 19.08 6.26
N TYR A 41 -8.11 17.97 5.83
CA TYR A 41 -9.32 17.43 6.47
C TYR A 41 -9.04 16.21 7.37
N PHE A 42 -8.16 15.32 6.94
CA PHE A 42 -7.95 14.03 7.59
C PHE A 42 -6.72 14.06 8.50
N THR A 43 -5.55 14.45 7.98
CA THR A 43 -4.31 14.49 8.78
C THR A 43 -4.42 15.52 9.91
N ALA A 44 -4.96 16.71 9.63
CA ALA A 44 -5.11 17.77 10.62
C ALA A 44 -6.03 17.42 11.81
N THR A 45 -6.97 16.47 11.62
CA THR A 45 -7.93 16.06 12.66
C THR A 45 -7.59 14.72 13.30
N THR A 46 -6.50 14.07 12.85
CA THR A 46 -6.03 12.81 13.39
C THR A 46 -5.38 13.04 14.75
N LYS A 47 -5.89 12.35 15.78
CA LYS A 47 -5.28 12.27 17.10
C LYS A 47 -4.32 11.09 17.13
N ASP A 48 -3.05 11.36 17.43
CA ASP A 48 -1.99 10.35 17.51
C ASP A 48 -1.58 10.16 18.98
N GLN A 49 -1.91 9.01 19.56
CA GLN A 49 -1.56 8.64 20.93
C GLN A 49 -0.72 7.36 20.91
N LYS A 50 0.61 7.52 20.89
CA LYS A 50 1.57 6.40 20.77
C LYS A 50 1.36 5.58 19.50
N GLN A 51 0.82 4.36 19.63
CA GLN A 51 0.50 3.46 18.51
C GLN A 51 -0.97 3.54 18.09
N ASP A 52 -1.82 4.15 18.92
CA ASP A 52 -3.25 4.29 18.66
C ASP A 52 -3.56 5.62 18.00
N LYS A 53 -4.25 5.54 16.87
CA LYS A 53 -4.76 6.70 16.14
C LYS A 53 -6.27 6.76 16.20
N SER A 54 -6.82 7.96 16.18
CA SER A 54 -8.25 8.16 15.99
C SER A 54 -8.53 9.39 15.12
N VAL A 55 -9.54 9.28 14.27
CA VAL A 55 -9.97 10.35 13.35
C VAL A 55 -11.45 10.16 13.03
N SER A 56 -12.11 11.20 12.53
CA SER A 56 -13.45 11.07 11.95
C SER A 56 -13.37 11.17 10.43
N PHE A 57 -14.02 10.25 9.73
CA PHE A 57 -14.19 10.33 8.29
C PHE A 57 -15.68 10.25 7.96
N ARG A 58 -16.21 11.27 7.27
CA ARG A 58 -17.64 11.40 6.95
C ARG A 58 -18.56 11.28 8.19
N GLY A 59 -18.11 11.80 9.33
CA GLY A 59 -18.85 11.76 10.59
C GLY A 59 -18.73 10.44 11.37
N ARG A 60 -18.01 9.44 10.84
CA ARG A 60 -17.82 8.15 11.51
C ARG A 60 -16.45 8.09 12.18
N GLY A 61 -16.42 7.59 13.40
CA GLY A 61 -15.18 7.42 14.17
C GLY A 61 -14.37 6.24 13.65
N LEU A 62 -13.10 6.49 13.34
CA LEU A 62 -12.13 5.49 12.96
C LEU A 62 -11.07 5.34 14.05
N LYS A 63 -10.62 4.11 14.26
CA LYS A 63 -9.46 3.76 15.09
C LYS A 63 -8.39 3.19 14.19
N GLY A 64 -7.16 3.61 14.35
CA GLY A 64 -6.09 3.21 13.44
C GLY A 64 -4.81 2.84 14.15
N GLN A 65 -4.00 2.06 13.46
CA GLN A 65 -2.70 1.60 13.91
C GLN A 65 -1.71 1.69 12.76
N LYS A 66 -0.45 2.01 13.06
CA LYS A 66 0.63 1.93 12.08
C LYS A 66 1.05 0.47 11.91
N ILE A 67 1.03 -0.01 10.68
CA ILE A 67 1.54 -1.33 10.29
C ILE A 67 2.80 -1.10 9.47
N SER A 68 3.92 -1.65 9.92
CA SER A 68 5.19 -1.60 9.18
C SER A 68 5.16 -2.62 8.05
N CYS A 69 5.89 -2.34 6.97
CA CYS A 69 6.20 -3.37 5.98
C CYS A 69 7.03 -4.49 6.63
N PRO A 70 6.93 -5.73 6.12
CA PRO A 70 7.72 -6.86 6.60
C PRO A 70 9.22 -6.61 6.49
N GLN A 71 10.02 -7.27 7.31
CA GLN A 71 11.47 -7.03 7.36
C GLN A 71 12.12 -7.32 6.00
N GLY A 72 12.94 -6.39 5.50
CA GLY A 72 13.57 -6.51 4.19
C GLY A 72 12.69 -6.08 3.01
N TYR A 73 11.43 -5.70 3.25
CA TYR A 73 10.50 -5.22 2.23
C TYR A 73 10.30 -3.70 2.30
N THR A 74 9.90 -3.12 1.17
CA THR A 74 9.43 -1.74 1.07
C THR A 74 8.16 -1.68 0.23
N GLY A 75 7.26 -0.77 0.59
CA GLY A 75 6.09 -0.45 -0.22
C GLY A 75 6.47 0.45 -1.40
N LEU A 76 5.92 0.15 -2.57
CA LEU A 76 6.06 0.96 -3.78
C LEU A 76 4.68 1.45 -4.23
N VAL A 77 4.57 2.75 -4.53
CA VAL A 77 3.43 3.30 -5.27
C VAL A 77 3.86 3.43 -6.73
N LEU A 78 3.16 2.70 -7.61
CA LEU A 78 3.47 2.63 -9.02
C LEU A 78 2.51 3.50 -9.82
N LYS A 79 3.05 4.23 -10.80
CA LYS A 79 2.26 5.01 -11.75
C LYS A 79 2.63 4.60 -13.17
N GLU A 80 1.62 4.32 -13.96
CA GLU A 80 1.79 4.07 -15.39
C GLU A 80 2.24 5.34 -16.11
N ILE A 81 3.25 5.21 -16.98
CA ILE A 81 3.85 6.36 -17.69
C ILE A 81 2.95 6.79 -18.86
N ASN A 82 2.44 5.80 -19.61
CA ASN A 82 1.61 5.99 -20.79
C ASN A 82 0.41 5.05 -20.70
N LYS A 83 -0.79 5.55 -21.01
CA LYS A 83 -1.97 4.69 -21.12
C LYS A 83 -1.86 3.91 -22.44
N PRO A 84 -1.77 2.56 -22.42
CA PRO A 84 -1.68 1.77 -23.63
C PRO A 84 -2.95 1.97 -24.48
N GLY A 85 -2.78 1.96 -25.81
CA GLY A 85 -3.90 2.07 -26.75
C GLY A 85 -4.73 0.80 -26.85
N SER A 86 -4.16 -0.33 -26.43
CA SER A 86 -4.78 -1.66 -26.43
C SER A 86 -4.15 -2.58 -25.39
N ASP A 87 -4.84 -3.66 -25.01
CA ASP A 87 -4.34 -4.65 -24.03
C ASP A 87 -3.16 -5.52 -24.55
N GLN A 88 -2.84 -5.40 -25.84
CA GLN A 88 -1.75 -6.11 -26.49
C GLN A 88 -0.40 -5.37 -26.43
N GLU A 89 -0.40 -4.12 -25.95
CA GLU A 89 0.81 -3.31 -25.86
C GLU A 89 1.59 -3.57 -24.56
N ASP A 90 2.91 -3.60 -24.67
CA ASP A 90 3.81 -3.58 -23.51
C ASP A 90 3.57 -2.30 -22.70
N ARG A 91 3.49 -2.44 -21.38
CA ARG A 91 3.21 -1.34 -20.45
C ARG A 91 4.46 -1.02 -19.64
N THR A 92 4.63 0.26 -19.31
CA THR A 92 5.71 0.69 -18.42
C THR A 92 5.15 1.44 -17.22
N VAL A 93 5.51 0.97 -16.02
CA VAL A 93 5.18 1.60 -14.75
C VAL A 93 6.46 2.12 -14.10
N LYS A 94 6.36 3.28 -13.44
CA LYS A 94 7.46 3.88 -12.67
C LYS A 94 7.08 4.00 -11.20
N VAL A 95 8.09 4.01 -10.34
CA VAL A 95 7.89 4.31 -8.92
C VAL A 95 7.62 5.81 -8.75
N SER A 96 6.45 6.16 -8.20
CA SER A 96 6.08 7.54 -7.87
C SER A 96 6.48 7.93 -6.45
N SER A 97 6.36 6.98 -5.52
CA SER A 97 6.70 7.16 -4.12
C SER A 97 6.93 5.81 -3.45
N VAL A 98 7.54 5.83 -2.28
CA VAL A 98 7.83 4.66 -1.45
C VAL A 98 7.22 4.84 -0.07
N PHE A 99 7.03 3.75 0.66
CA PHE A 99 6.62 3.79 2.07
C PHE A 99 7.19 2.57 2.82
N ASP A 100 7.54 2.78 4.09
CA ASP A 100 8.01 1.73 5.02
C ASP A 100 6.91 1.23 5.96
N LYS A 101 5.79 1.96 6.00
CA LYS A 101 4.63 1.69 6.84
C LYS A 101 3.38 2.33 6.26
N MET A 102 2.23 1.82 6.65
CA MET A 102 0.93 2.43 6.38
C MET A 102 0.12 2.53 7.67
N THR A 103 -0.88 3.41 7.69
CA THR A 103 -1.88 3.42 8.76
C THR A 103 -3.09 2.62 8.30
N TYR A 104 -3.40 1.55 9.00
CA TYR A 104 -4.64 0.81 8.82
C TYR A 104 -5.70 1.38 9.76
N TRP A 105 -6.91 1.55 9.24
CA TRP A 105 -8.05 2.10 9.96
C TRP A 105 -9.19 1.09 10.01
N ASN A 106 -9.70 0.84 11.22
CA ASN A 106 -10.94 0.14 11.48
C ASN A 106 -12.05 1.11 11.88
N LEU A 107 -13.28 0.66 11.66
CA LEU A 107 -14.47 1.36 12.10
C LEU A 107 -14.74 1.07 13.57
N GLU A 108 -14.71 2.12 14.40
CA GLU A 108 -15.07 2.15 15.83
C GLU A 108 -14.23 1.26 16.78
N THR A 109 -13.71 0.14 16.31
CA THR A 109 -12.87 -0.82 17.04
C THR A 109 -11.40 -0.65 16.67
N PRO A 110 -10.46 -0.77 17.61
CA PRO A 110 -9.04 -0.76 17.29
C PRO A 110 -8.65 -1.93 16.36
N PRO A 111 -7.70 -1.72 15.43
CA PRO A 111 -7.04 -2.82 14.76
C PRO A 111 -6.46 -3.85 15.73
N ASN A 112 -6.42 -5.11 15.33
CA ASN A 112 -5.89 -6.22 16.10
C ASN A 112 -5.19 -7.26 15.20
N SER A 113 -4.63 -8.30 15.81
CA SER A 113 -3.87 -9.35 15.12
C SER A 113 -4.69 -10.18 14.13
N ASP A 114 -6.01 -10.26 14.32
CA ASP A 114 -6.90 -11.11 13.53
C ASP A 114 -7.42 -10.38 12.28
N ASP A 115 -7.08 -9.09 12.12
CA ASP A 115 -7.39 -8.34 10.91
C ASP A 115 -6.59 -8.90 9.73
N THR A 116 -7.28 -9.17 8.62
CA THR A 116 -6.70 -9.86 7.45
C THR A 116 -5.47 -9.18 6.89
N ILE A 117 -5.41 -7.85 6.91
CA ILE A 117 -4.25 -7.10 6.45
C ILE A 117 -3.04 -7.24 7.39
N VAL A 118 -3.28 -7.39 8.70
CA VAL A 118 -2.23 -7.61 9.69
C VAL A 118 -1.65 -9.00 9.48
N MET A 119 -2.51 -10.02 9.40
CA MET A 119 -2.09 -11.40 9.09
C MET A 119 -1.36 -11.51 7.73
N ALA A 120 -1.77 -10.73 6.73
CA ALA A 120 -1.11 -10.74 5.42
C ALA A 120 0.34 -10.22 5.46
N MET A 121 0.72 -9.43 6.47
CA MET A 121 2.11 -8.98 6.63
C MET A 121 3.05 -10.09 7.07
N ASP A 122 2.55 -11.19 7.64
CA ASP A 122 3.36 -12.34 8.03
C ASP A 122 3.62 -13.30 6.84
N TRP A 123 2.88 -13.14 5.73
CA TRP A 123 2.98 -14.02 4.57
C TRP A 123 4.37 -14.04 3.91
N PRO A 124 5.09 -12.92 3.73
CA PRO A 124 6.39 -12.94 3.10
C PRO A 124 7.43 -13.84 3.79
N ASP A 125 7.46 -13.83 5.13
CA ASP A 125 8.37 -14.68 5.91
C ASP A 125 8.04 -16.18 5.69
N LEU A 126 6.76 -16.53 5.66
CA LEU A 126 6.32 -17.89 5.35
C LEU A 126 6.62 -18.28 3.90
N ALA A 127 6.43 -17.36 2.96
CA ALA A 127 6.73 -17.58 1.55
C ALA A 127 8.23 -17.83 1.33
N GLU A 128 9.11 -17.11 2.02
CA GLU A 128 10.56 -17.33 1.96
C GLU A 128 10.92 -18.76 2.39
N ALA A 129 10.36 -19.23 3.51
CA ALA A 129 10.60 -20.59 3.99
C ALA A 129 10.09 -21.68 3.03
N ILE A 130 8.93 -21.48 2.40
CA ILE A 130 8.34 -22.47 1.47
C ILE A 130 9.12 -22.55 0.15
N HIS A 131 9.60 -21.42 -0.36
CA HIS A 131 10.23 -21.32 -1.68
C HIS A 131 11.76 -21.34 -1.61
N ALA A 132 12.34 -21.52 -0.43
CA ALA A 132 13.77 -21.70 -0.27
C ALA A 132 14.26 -22.92 -1.07
N PRO A 133 15.44 -22.84 -1.71
CA PRO A 133 16.03 -24.00 -2.39
C PRO A 133 16.28 -25.13 -1.38
N VAL A 134 16.08 -26.38 -1.81
CA VAL A 134 16.40 -27.55 -1.00
C VAL A 134 17.93 -27.73 -1.00
N GLU A 135 18.52 -27.83 0.18
CA GLU A 135 19.94 -28.19 0.32
C GLU A 135 20.13 -29.67 -0.01
N ASP A 136 21.18 -30.00 -0.76
CA ASP A 136 21.55 -31.38 -1.14
C ASP A 136 22.06 -32.22 0.06
#